data_AF-A0A831Z521-F1
#
_entry.id   AF-A0A831Z521-F1
#
_cell.length_a   1.000
_cell.length_b   1.000
_cell.length_c   1.000
_cell.angle_alpha   90.00
_cell.angle_beta   90.00
_cell.angle_gamma   90.00
#
_symmetry.space_group_name_H-M   'P 1'
#
loop_
_entity.id
_entity.type
_entity.pdbx_description
1 polymer ?
#
loop_
_entity_poly.entity_id
_entity_poly.type
_entity_poly.pdbx_seq_one_letter_code
_entity_poly.pdbx_strand_id
1 'polypeptide(L)'
;MRMLKRLEIAGFKSFARKTVLDFSSDVTAIVGPNGSGKSNTAEAFRFALGEQSMKSMRGKKSEDLIFSGTHNAPRSNRAAVTIIFDNTNHIFKLDFEEVAIERAVFRDGTSEYSINGSKVRLRDIQELLAGANIGSSAHHIISQGEADRILLASSRERREMLEDALGLKTYEFKKQDANRKLERTRENISQVEALRREVAPHVRFLAKQVEKINRADELRKDLIRASKTYLA
;
A
#
# COMPACT_ATOMS: atom_id res chain seq x y z
N MET A 1 -12.34 19.28 17.75
CA MET A 1 -11.01 19.20 17.12
C MET A 1 -11.24 18.93 15.64
N ARG A 2 -10.97 19.91 14.78
CA ARG A 2 -11.30 19.84 13.36
C ARG A 2 -10.21 19.11 12.61
N MET A 3 -10.58 18.04 11.91
CA MET A 3 -9.64 17.20 11.19
C MET A 3 -9.60 17.56 9.69
N LEU A 4 -10.73 17.91 9.09
CA LEU A 4 -10.84 18.24 7.66
C LEU A 4 -10.73 19.76 7.45
N LYS A 5 -9.77 20.22 6.63
CA LYS A 5 -9.62 21.64 6.27
C LYS A 5 -10.18 21.96 4.89
N ARG A 6 -9.80 21.18 3.88
CA ARG A 6 -10.08 21.51 2.48
C ARG A 6 -10.23 20.27 1.62
N LEU A 7 -11.09 20.37 0.60
CA LEU A 7 -11.18 19.44 -0.52
C LEU A 7 -10.90 20.21 -1.82
N GLU A 8 -9.89 19.79 -2.57
CA GLU A 8 -9.59 20.31 -3.90
C GLU A 8 -9.97 19.26 -4.94
N ILE A 9 -10.76 19.65 -5.94
CA ILE A 9 -11.25 18.76 -6.99
C ILE A 9 -10.92 19.37 -8.34
N ALA A 10 -10.23 18.64 -9.22
CA ALA A 10 -9.90 19.12 -10.56
C ALA A 10 -10.07 18.02 -11.60
N GLY A 11 -10.80 18.32 -12.69
CA GLY A 11 -11.00 17.40 -13.80
C GLY A 11 -11.75 16.12 -13.44
N PHE A 12 -12.44 16.06 -12.29
CA PHE A 12 -13.09 14.87 -11.76
C PHE A 12 -14.61 14.92 -12.01
N LYS A 13 -15.14 13.99 -12.79
CA LYS A 13 -16.57 13.90 -13.15
C LYS A 13 -17.14 15.25 -13.57
N SER A 14 -18.11 15.80 -12.85
CA SER A 14 -18.74 17.10 -13.14
C SER A 14 -17.84 18.32 -12.90
N PHE A 15 -16.68 18.15 -12.25
CA PHE A 15 -15.77 19.24 -11.89
C PHE A 15 -14.73 19.47 -12.99
N ALA A 16 -15.12 20.22 -14.02
CA ALA A 16 -14.24 20.55 -15.15
C ALA A 16 -13.02 21.40 -14.76
N ARG A 17 -13.23 22.40 -13.90
CA ARG A 17 -12.18 23.30 -13.40
C ARG A 17 -11.85 22.97 -11.95
N LYS A 18 -10.67 23.42 -11.50
CA LYS A 18 -10.27 23.32 -10.09
C LYS A 18 -11.33 24.00 -9.22
N THR A 19 -11.91 23.22 -8.32
CA THR A 19 -12.88 23.64 -7.32
C THR A 19 -12.28 23.38 -5.96
N VAL A 20 -12.36 24.38 -5.08
CA VAL A 20 -11.84 24.31 -3.71
C VAL A 20 -13.01 24.48 -2.76
N LEU A 21 -13.17 23.53 -1.83
CA LEU A 21 -14.16 23.57 -0.78
C LEU A 21 -13.43 23.65 0.56
N ASP A 22 -13.57 24.77 1.27
CA ASP A 22 -13.04 24.95 2.62
C ASP A 22 -14.10 24.52 3.66
N PHE A 23 -13.67 23.74 4.66
CA PHE A 23 -14.52 23.22 5.71
C PHE A 23 -14.21 23.94 7.03
N SER A 24 -14.94 25.02 7.30
CA SER A 24 -14.77 25.89 8.46
C SER A 24 -15.81 25.66 9.58
N SER A 25 -16.67 24.65 9.42
CA SER A 25 -17.75 24.30 10.35
C SER A 25 -17.73 22.80 10.63
N ASP A 26 -18.21 22.42 11.82
CA ASP A 26 -18.34 21.01 12.21
C ASP A 26 -19.46 20.31 11.42
N VAL A 27 -20.43 21.11 10.94
CA VAL A 27 -21.48 20.68 10.03
C VAL A 27 -21.45 21.55 8.77
N THR A 28 -21.26 20.91 7.63
CA THR A 28 -21.25 21.55 6.31
C THR A 28 -22.28 20.86 5.42
N ALA A 29 -23.19 21.65 4.83
CA ALA A 29 -24.21 21.15 3.91
C ALA A 29 -23.84 21.50 2.46
N ILE A 30 -23.86 20.50 1.58
CA ILE A 30 -23.68 20.68 0.13
C ILE A 30 -25.06 20.56 -0.53
N VAL A 31 -25.61 21.68 -0.98
CA VAL A 31 -26.95 21.78 -1.57
C VAL A 31 -26.90 22.25 -3.02
N GLY A 32 -27.98 22.03 -3.77
CA GLY A 32 -28.06 22.37 -5.19
C GLY A 32 -29.05 21.49 -5.96
N PRO A 33 -29.41 21.85 -7.20
CA PRO A 33 -30.38 21.10 -8.01
C PRO A 33 -29.84 19.73 -8.46
N ASN A 34 -30.73 18.85 -8.93
CA ASN A 34 -30.33 17.55 -9.47
C ASN A 34 -29.36 17.73 -10.65
N GLY A 35 -28.32 16.90 -10.71
CA GLY A 35 -27.26 17.00 -11.72
C GLY A 35 -26.16 18.03 -11.43
N SER A 36 -26.24 18.83 -10.35
CA SER A 36 -25.23 19.85 -10.02
C SER A 36 -23.89 19.30 -9.48
N GLY A 37 -23.71 17.99 -9.43
CA GLY A 37 -22.46 17.36 -8.98
C GLY A 37 -22.34 17.09 -7.47
N LYS A 38 -23.39 17.33 -6.66
CA LYS A 38 -23.36 17.07 -5.19
C LYS A 38 -22.87 15.68 -4.84
N SER A 39 -23.44 14.65 -5.47
CA SER A 39 -23.07 13.26 -5.23
C SER A 39 -21.66 12.94 -5.71
N ASN A 40 -21.11 13.72 -6.65
CA ASN A 40 -19.73 13.59 -7.11
C ASN A 40 -18.75 14.18 -6.08
N THR A 41 -19.17 15.10 -5.21
CA THR A 41 -18.34 15.57 -4.09
C THR A 41 -18.10 14.46 -3.07
N ALA A 42 -19.15 13.70 -2.71
CA ALA A 42 -19.01 12.55 -1.82
C ALA A 42 -18.12 11.45 -2.43
N GLU A 43 -18.23 11.23 -3.74
CA GLU A 43 -17.33 10.34 -4.47
C GLU A 43 -15.89 10.86 -4.51
N ALA A 44 -15.67 12.18 -4.65
CA ALA A 44 -14.33 12.76 -4.63
C ALA A 44 -13.61 12.42 -3.31
N PHE A 45 -14.31 12.50 -2.16
CA PHE A 45 -13.77 12.03 -0.89
C PHE A 45 -13.36 10.55 -0.94
N ARG A 46 -14.26 9.67 -1.37
CA ARG A 46 -13.96 8.22 -1.49
C ARG A 46 -12.77 7.95 -2.39
N PHE A 47 -12.72 8.64 -3.53
CA PHE A 47 -11.65 8.52 -4.50
C PHE A 47 -10.30 8.86 -3.88
N ALA A 48 -10.18 10.03 -3.24
CA ALA A 48 -8.94 10.47 -2.60
C ALA A 48 -8.54 9.59 -1.39
N LEU A 49 -9.52 9.05 -0.65
CA LEU A 49 -9.28 8.09 0.44
C LEU A 49 -8.93 6.67 -0.05
N GLY A 50 -8.80 6.45 -1.36
CA GLY A 50 -8.29 5.21 -1.91
C GLY A 50 -9.33 4.15 -2.28
N GLU A 51 -10.60 4.52 -2.45
CA GLU A 51 -11.65 3.60 -2.94
C GLU A 51 -11.28 3.03 -4.31
N GLN A 52 -11.18 1.71 -4.42
CA GLN A 52 -10.81 1.02 -5.65
C GLN A 52 -12.03 0.51 -6.43
N SER A 53 -13.19 0.37 -5.79
CA SER A 53 -14.40 -0.13 -6.40
C SER A 53 -15.00 0.90 -7.37
N MET A 54 -14.85 0.65 -8.66
CA MET A 54 -15.49 1.46 -9.71
C MET A 54 -17.01 1.48 -9.59
N LYS A 55 -17.62 0.39 -9.12
CA LYS A 55 -19.05 0.30 -8.84
C LYS A 55 -19.46 1.29 -7.73
N SER A 56 -18.69 1.35 -6.63
CA SER A 56 -18.91 2.31 -5.54
C SER A 56 -18.76 3.75 -5.99
N MET A 57 -17.93 3.95 -7.02
CA MET A 57 -17.63 5.23 -7.67
C MET A 57 -18.54 5.52 -8.87
N ARG A 58 -19.63 4.78 -9.08
CA ARG A 58 -20.57 4.94 -10.23
C ARG A 58 -19.87 5.09 -11.59
N GLY A 59 -18.84 4.29 -11.84
CA GLY A 59 -18.09 4.23 -13.10
C GLY A 59 -17.86 2.79 -13.55
N LYS A 60 -17.46 2.59 -14.80
CA LYS A 60 -17.09 1.28 -15.35
C LYS A 60 -15.58 1.12 -15.42
N LYS A 61 -14.88 2.18 -15.83
CA LYS A 61 -13.43 2.26 -15.95
C LYS A 61 -12.89 3.46 -15.16
N SER A 62 -11.63 3.41 -14.77
CA SER A 62 -10.96 4.50 -14.05
C SER A 62 -10.99 5.83 -14.82
N GLU A 63 -10.92 5.77 -16.14
CA GLU A 63 -11.05 6.92 -17.06
C GLU A 63 -12.42 7.61 -16.97
N ASP A 64 -13.49 6.90 -16.59
CA ASP A 64 -14.84 7.46 -16.46
C ASP A 64 -14.94 8.46 -15.30
N LEU A 65 -13.94 8.48 -14.42
CA LEU A 65 -13.82 9.47 -13.35
C LEU A 65 -13.29 10.81 -13.85
N ILE A 66 -12.75 10.84 -15.07
CA ILE A 66 -12.20 12.05 -15.70
C ILE A 66 -13.32 12.82 -16.40
N PHE A 67 -13.33 14.14 -16.24
CA PHE A 67 -14.28 15.02 -16.93
C PHE A 67 -14.22 14.79 -18.45
N SER A 68 -15.32 14.29 -19.00
CA SER A 68 -15.44 13.90 -20.41
C SER A 68 -15.65 15.06 -21.38
N GLY A 69 -15.73 16.30 -20.87
CA GLY A 69 -16.01 17.48 -21.69
C GLY A 69 -17.51 17.76 -21.81
N THR A 70 -17.82 18.97 -22.26
CA THR A 70 -19.15 19.43 -22.65
C THR A 70 -19.01 20.31 -23.89
N HIS A 71 -20.11 20.79 -24.47
CA HIS A 71 -20.05 21.77 -25.57
C HIS A 71 -19.25 23.03 -25.22
N ASN A 72 -19.19 23.40 -23.94
CA ASN A 72 -18.57 24.64 -23.46
C ASN A 72 -17.19 24.44 -22.81
N ALA A 73 -16.73 23.19 -22.65
CA ALA A 73 -15.46 22.91 -21.99
C ALA A 73 -14.82 21.62 -22.54
N PRO A 74 -13.52 21.65 -22.91
CA PRO A 74 -12.84 20.48 -23.42
C PRO A 74 -12.74 19.38 -22.35
N ARG A 75 -12.63 18.14 -22.81
CA ARG A 75 -12.35 17.00 -21.94
C ARG A 75 -11.01 17.17 -21.21
N SER A 76 -10.94 16.69 -19.97
CA SER A 76 -9.67 16.62 -19.24
C SER A 76 -8.91 15.34 -19.60
N ASN A 77 -7.59 15.35 -19.41
CA ASN A 77 -6.72 14.17 -19.49
C ASN A 77 -6.31 13.63 -18.11
N ARG A 78 -6.61 14.38 -17.04
CA ARG A 78 -6.29 14.07 -15.65
C ARG A 78 -7.47 14.45 -14.76
N ALA A 79 -7.83 13.58 -13.83
CA ALA A 79 -8.64 13.93 -12.68
C ALA A 79 -7.79 13.82 -11.42
N ALA A 80 -7.86 14.81 -10.54
CA ALA A 80 -7.16 14.80 -9.27
C ALA A 80 -8.10 15.29 -8.16
N VAL A 81 -8.02 14.63 -7.02
CA VAL A 81 -8.70 15.06 -5.81
C VAL A 81 -7.70 15.04 -4.66
N THR A 82 -7.66 16.15 -3.93
CA THR A 82 -6.77 16.35 -2.79
C THR A 82 -7.60 16.66 -1.56
N ILE A 83 -7.44 15.87 -0.50
CA ILE A 83 -7.99 16.17 0.82
C ILE A 83 -6.87 16.72 1.69
N ILE A 84 -7.10 17.87 2.32
CA ILE A 84 -6.16 18.47 3.25
C ILE A 84 -6.74 18.34 4.65
N PHE A 85 -5.97 17.68 5.52
CA PHE A 85 -6.29 17.52 6.92
C PHE A 85 -5.44 18.44 7.80
N ASP A 86 -6.04 18.91 8.89
CA ASP A 86 -5.31 19.52 10.01
C ASP A 86 -4.63 18.42 10.82
N ASN A 87 -3.32 18.55 10.99
CA ASN A 87 -2.49 17.61 11.73
C ASN A 87 -1.74 18.27 12.91
N THR A 88 -2.22 19.41 13.41
CA THR A 88 -1.67 20.08 14.61
C THR A 88 -1.66 19.20 15.86
N ASN A 89 -2.54 18.20 15.94
CA ASN A 89 -2.61 17.23 17.03
C ASN A 89 -1.83 15.94 16.74
N HIS A 90 -1.06 15.89 15.65
CA HIS A 90 -0.26 14.75 15.21
C HIS A 90 -1.04 13.42 15.16
N ILE A 91 -2.30 13.48 14.72
CA ILE A 91 -3.13 12.29 14.48
C ILE A 91 -2.45 11.43 13.40
N PHE A 92 -1.95 12.08 12.36
CA PHE A 92 -1.02 11.48 11.42
C PHE A 92 0.38 11.58 11.99
N LYS A 93 1.10 10.45 12.04
CA LYS A 93 2.49 10.34 12.50
C LYS A 93 3.47 10.93 11.49
N LEU A 94 3.28 12.21 11.16
CA LEU A 94 4.04 12.99 10.21
C LEU A 94 4.38 14.33 10.87
N ASP A 95 5.59 14.82 10.63
CA ASP A 95 6.12 16.08 11.18
C ASP A 95 5.62 17.31 10.39
N PHE A 96 4.36 17.28 9.96
CA PHE A 96 3.72 18.37 9.24
C PHE A 96 2.44 18.78 9.96
N GLU A 97 2.18 20.08 10.04
CA GLU A 97 0.94 20.64 10.59
C GLU A 97 -0.27 20.41 9.68
N GLU A 98 -0.04 20.16 8.39
CA GLU A 98 -1.05 19.79 7.41
C GLU A 98 -0.63 18.55 6.63
N VAL A 99 -1.62 17.69 6.38
CA VAL A 99 -1.44 16.47 5.59
C VAL A 99 -2.39 16.52 4.40
N ALA A 100 -1.82 16.68 3.21
CA ALA A 100 -2.49 16.65 1.93
C ALA A 100 -2.37 15.25 1.32
N ILE A 101 -3.49 14.57 1.13
CA ILE A 101 -3.58 13.29 0.43
C ILE A 101 -4.19 13.54 -0.94
N GLU A 102 -3.42 13.32 -2.00
CA GLU A 102 -3.90 13.42 -3.37
C GLU A 102 -3.97 12.03 -4.02
N ARG A 103 -5.05 11.79 -4.75
CA ARG A 103 -5.11 10.77 -5.79
C ARG A 103 -5.35 11.43 -7.13
N ALA A 104 -4.61 11.01 -8.15
CA ALA A 104 -4.83 11.39 -9.53
C ALA A 104 -5.04 10.16 -10.42
N VAL A 105 -5.84 10.31 -11.47
CA VAL A 105 -6.04 9.29 -12.50
C VAL A 105 -5.90 9.92 -13.89
N PHE A 106 -5.29 9.16 -14.79
CA PHE A 106 -5.00 9.54 -16.17
C PHE A 106 -5.78 8.68 -17.16
N ARG A 107 -5.87 9.14 -18.42
CA ARG A 107 -6.65 8.46 -19.47
C ARG A 107 -6.08 7.11 -19.92
N ASP A 108 -4.83 6.82 -19.60
CA ASP A 108 -4.23 5.50 -19.78
C ASP A 108 -4.66 4.50 -18.67
N GLY A 109 -5.48 4.96 -17.71
CA GLY A 109 -5.93 4.20 -16.56
C GLY A 109 -4.98 4.23 -15.38
N THR A 110 -3.81 4.86 -15.52
CA THR A 110 -2.79 4.94 -14.46
C THR A 110 -3.33 5.81 -13.31
N SER A 111 -3.15 5.33 -12.08
CA SER A 111 -3.45 6.09 -10.86
C SER A 111 -2.17 6.45 -10.14
N GLU A 112 -2.05 7.71 -9.75
CA GLU A 112 -0.96 8.21 -8.91
C GLU A 112 -1.49 8.63 -7.54
N TYR A 113 -0.65 8.43 -6.53
CA TYR A 113 -0.96 8.73 -5.14
C TYR A 113 0.16 9.57 -4.58
N SER A 114 -0.19 10.61 -3.81
CA SER A 114 0.82 11.42 -3.12
C SER A 114 0.36 11.88 -1.75
N ILE A 115 1.34 12.05 -0.84
CA ILE A 115 1.17 12.65 0.48
C ILE A 115 2.10 13.87 0.52
N ASN A 116 1.55 15.05 0.78
CA ASN A 116 2.28 16.33 0.76
C ASN A 116 3.13 16.50 -0.53
N GLY A 117 2.58 16.08 -1.68
CA GLY A 117 3.23 16.14 -3.00
C GLY A 117 4.28 15.06 -3.27
N SER A 118 4.67 14.26 -2.27
CA SER A 118 5.58 13.13 -2.45
C SER A 118 4.82 11.90 -2.96
N LYS A 119 5.28 11.27 -4.05
CA LYS A 119 4.65 10.06 -4.60
C LYS A 119 4.77 8.89 -3.62
N VAL A 120 3.65 8.20 -3.38
CA VAL A 120 3.56 7.05 -2.48
C VAL A 120 2.73 5.94 -3.11
N ARG A 121 2.67 4.77 -2.46
CA ARG A 121 1.76 3.69 -2.85
C ARG A 121 0.41 3.87 -2.19
N LEU A 122 -0.63 3.29 -2.79
CA LEU A 122 -1.96 3.24 -2.17
C LEU A 122 -1.92 2.62 -0.77
N ARG A 123 -1.09 1.59 -0.58
CA ARG A 123 -0.89 0.94 0.73
C ARG A 123 -0.42 1.94 1.80
N ASP A 124 0.46 2.87 1.44
CA ASP A 124 0.99 3.87 2.38
C ASP A 124 -0.11 4.85 2.81
N ILE A 125 -0.99 5.25 1.88
CA ILE A 125 -2.19 6.05 2.20
C ILE A 125 -3.12 5.25 3.12
N GLN A 126 -3.39 3.98 2.82
CA GLN A 126 -4.26 3.13 3.63
C GLN A 126 -3.72 2.94 5.05
N GLU A 127 -2.41 2.72 5.21
CA GLU A 127 -1.77 2.58 6.52
C GLU A 127 -1.81 3.90 7.30
N LEU A 128 -1.56 5.03 6.64
CA LEU A 128 -1.66 6.36 7.25
C LEU A 128 -3.07 6.66 7.74
N LEU A 129 -4.08 6.41 6.89
CA LEU A 129 -5.48 6.61 7.18
C LEU A 129 -5.96 5.67 8.31
N ALA A 130 -5.57 4.39 8.28
CA ALA A 130 -5.89 3.43 9.34
C ALA A 130 -5.27 3.84 10.69
N GLY A 131 -4.04 4.37 10.70
CA GLY A 131 -3.42 4.91 11.91
C GLY A 131 -4.18 6.09 12.53
N ALA A 132 -4.87 6.86 11.71
CA ALA A 132 -5.72 7.98 12.10
C ALA A 132 -7.18 7.59 12.38
N ASN A 133 -7.54 6.30 12.22
CA ASN A 133 -8.93 5.81 12.22
C ASN A 133 -9.83 6.53 11.19
N ILE A 134 -9.25 6.95 10.07
CA ILE A 134 -9.95 7.57 8.94
C ILE A 134 -10.00 6.53 7.83
N GLY A 135 -11.15 6.35 7.18
CA GLY A 135 -11.20 5.62 5.90
C GLY A 135 -10.82 4.13 5.92
N SER A 136 -10.51 3.53 7.06
CA SER A 136 -10.38 2.06 7.15
C SER A 136 -11.74 1.41 6.92
N SER A 137 -12.79 2.06 7.45
CA SER A 137 -14.18 1.66 7.31
C SER A 137 -14.94 2.49 6.26
N ALA A 138 -15.73 1.79 5.45
CA ALA A 138 -16.76 2.39 4.60
C ALA A 138 -17.86 3.12 5.41
N HIS A 139 -17.77 3.14 6.74
CA HIS A 139 -18.83 3.63 7.64
C HIS A 139 -18.76 5.14 7.89
N HIS A 140 -17.64 5.81 7.63
CA HIS A 140 -17.57 7.27 7.75
C HIS A 140 -18.19 8.00 6.54
N ILE A 141 -18.27 7.34 5.38
CA ILE A 141 -18.89 7.88 4.17
C ILE A 141 -20.12 7.05 3.80
N ILE A 142 -21.26 7.45 4.34
CA ILE A 142 -22.55 6.88 3.99
C ILE A 142 -22.98 7.45 2.65
N SER A 143 -22.97 6.62 1.59
CA SER A 143 -23.56 7.00 0.30
C SER A 143 -24.92 6.36 0.11
N GLN A 144 -25.58 6.79 -0.96
CA GLN A 144 -26.83 6.20 -1.41
C GLN A 144 -26.69 4.66 -1.54
N GLY A 145 -27.60 3.94 -0.90
CA GLY A 145 -27.62 2.46 -0.88
C GLY A 145 -26.70 1.81 0.15
N GLU A 146 -25.83 2.55 0.86
CA GLU A 146 -25.02 1.97 1.95
C GLU A 146 -25.86 1.51 3.14
N ALA A 147 -26.95 2.23 3.45
CA ALA A 147 -27.86 1.81 4.51
C ALA A 147 -28.47 0.42 4.21
N ASP A 148 -28.97 0.23 2.99
CA ASP A 148 -29.53 -1.05 2.55
C ASP A 148 -28.46 -2.15 2.53
N ARG A 149 -27.24 -1.82 2.10
CA ARG A 149 -26.10 -2.74 2.10
C ARG A 149 -25.77 -3.25 3.51
N ILE A 150 -25.76 -2.36 4.51
CA ILE A 150 -25.49 -2.75 5.91
C ILE A 150 -26.61 -3.66 6.43
N LEU A 151 -27.86 -3.36 6.12
CA LEU A 151 -29.00 -4.18 6.54
C LEU A 151 -28.96 -5.59 5.91
N LEU A 152 -28.63 -5.66 4.61
CA LEU A 152 -28.56 -6.91 3.84
C LEU A 152 -27.21 -7.65 3.96
N ALA A 153 -26.24 -7.08 4.69
CA ALA A 153 -24.92 -7.67 4.83
C ALA A 153 -24.98 -9.06 5.46
N SER A 154 -24.20 -9.99 4.91
CA SER A 154 -24.02 -11.33 5.46
C SER A 154 -23.32 -11.29 6.82
N SER A 155 -23.42 -12.38 7.61
CA SER A 155 -22.74 -12.47 8.91
C SER A 155 -21.23 -12.26 8.80
N ARG A 156 -20.62 -12.69 7.69
CA ARG A 156 -19.20 -12.47 7.40
C ARG A 156 -18.88 -11.00 7.17
N GLU A 157 -19.64 -10.33 6.30
CA GLU A 157 -19.45 -8.91 6.01
C GLU A 157 -19.71 -8.04 7.25
N ARG A 158 -20.74 -8.34 8.04
CA ARG A 158 -20.99 -7.62 9.30
C ARG A 158 -19.85 -7.79 10.29
N ARG A 159 -19.24 -8.98 10.37
CA ARG A 159 -18.06 -9.21 11.20
C ARG A 159 -16.89 -8.35 10.73
N GLU A 160 -16.61 -8.33 9.43
CA GLU A 160 -15.53 -7.49 8.86
C GLU A 160 -15.78 -6.00 9.15
N MET A 161 -17.02 -5.54 9.00
CA MET A 161 -17.44 -4.17 9.36
C MET A 161 -17.18 -3.84 10.85
N LEU A 162 -17.50 -4.77 11.75
CA LEU A 162 -17.28 -4.61 13.19
C LEU A 162 -15.79 -4.62 13.55
N GLU A 163 -15.02 -5.57 13.01
CA GLU A 163 -13.57 -5.65 13.24
C GLU A 163 -12.87 -4.36 12.79
N ASP A 164 -13.31 -3.80 11.67
CA ASP A 164 -12.83 -2.52 11.15
C ASP A 164 -13.22 -1.33 12.03
N ALA A 165 -14.47 -1.27 12.49
CA ALA A 165 -14.94 -0.25 13.42
C ALA A 165 -14.21 -0.29 14.79
N LEU A 166 -13.74 -1.47 15.19
CA LEU A 166 -12.91 -1.67 16.38
C LEU A 166 -11.43 -1.35 16.16
N GLY A 167 -11.04 -0.92 14.94
CA GLY A 167 -9.65 -0.61 14.60
C GLY A 167 -8.73 -1.82 14.49
N LEU A 168 -9.29 -3.04 14.38
CA LEU A 168 -8.52 -4.29 14.34
C LEU A 168 -7.78 -4.49 13.01
N LYS A 169 -8.14 -3.75 11.97
CA LYS A 169 -7.58 -3.84 10.63
C LYS A 169 -6.07 -3.60 10.58
N THR A 170 -5.54 -2.71 11.43
CA THR A 170 -4.10 -2.48 11.57
C THR A 170 -3.36 -3.74 12.02
N TYR A 171 -3.95 -4.52 12.93
CA TYR A 171 -3.39 -5.78 13.39
C TYR A 171 -3.50 -6.87 12.34
N GLU A 172 -4.58 -6.87 11.57
CA GLU A 172 -4.75 -7.77 10.44
C GLU A 172 -3.66 -7.56 9.37
N PHE A 173 -3.39 -6.31 8.99
CA PHE A 173 -2.28 -5.98 8.08
C PHE A 173 -0.93 -6.45 8.62
N LYS A 174 -0.64 -6.20 9.90
CA LYS A 174 0.59 -6.68 10.55
C LYS A 174 0.71 -8.19 10.53
N LYS A 175 -0.39 -8.91 10.78
CA LYS A 175 -0.46 -10.37 10.74
C LYS A 175 -0.18 -10.89 9.33
N GLN A 176 -0.82 -10.30 8.31
CA GLN A 176 -0.59 -10.69 6.91
C GLN A 176 0.85 -10.44 6.47
N ASP A 177 1.44 -9.30 6.85
CA ASP A 177 2.84 -8.97 6.53
C ASP A 177 3.82 -9.92 7.23
N ALA A 178 3.58 -10.24 8.50
CA ALA A 178 4.36 -11.21 9.26
C ALA A 178 4.30 -12.61 8.62
N ASN A 179 3.11 -13.08 8.24
CA ASN A 179 2.95 -14.36 7.54
C ASN A 179 3.71 -14.36 6.21
N ARG A 180 3.63 -13.28 5.43
CA ARG A 180 4.36 -13.17 4.15
C ARG A 180 5.88 -13.21 4.34
N LYS A 181 6.39 -12.55 5.38
CA LYS A 181 7.82 -12.61 5.74
C LYS A 181 8.24 -14.02 6.16
N LEU A 182 7.38 -14.70 6.91
CA LEU A 182 7.61 -16.06 7.36
C LEU A 182 7.68 -17.05 6.20
N GLU A 183 6.77 -16.97 5.23
CA GLU A 183 6.82 -17.78 4.01
C GLU A 183 8.09 -17.55 3.20
N ARG A 184 8.47 -16.29 2.96
CA ARG A 184 9.75 -15.97 2.29
C ARG A 184 10.96 -16.54 3.02
N THR A 185 10.92 -16.52 4.36
CA THR A 185 12.00 -17.07 5.18
C THR A 185 12.08 -18.59 5.02
N ARG A 186 10.94 -19.29 4.95
CA ARG A 186 10.88 -20.74 4.68
C ARG A 186 11.45 -21.08 3.31
N GLU A 187 11.10 -20.31 2.28
CA GLU A 187 11.65 -20.46 0.93
C GLU A 187 13.18 -20.29 0.93
N ASN A 188 13.69 -19.26 1.58
CA ASN A 188 15.13 -19.02 1.70
C ASN A 188 15.86 -20.15 2.43
N ILE A 189 15.28 -20.67 3.53
CA ILE A 189 15.86 -21.81 4.26
C ILE A 189 15.95 -23.03 3.34
N SER A 190 14.88 -23.34 2.61
CA SER A 190 14.86 -24.46 1.66
C SER A 190 15.95 -24.34 0.59
N GLN A 191 16.15 -23.14 0.05
CA GLN A 191 17.22 -22.87 -0.92
C GLN A 191 18.62 -23.06 -0.32
N VAL A 192 18.86 -22.54 0.88
CA VAL A 192 20.15 -22.70 1.59
C VAL A 192 20.42 -24.17 1.89
N GLU A 193 19.42 -24.93 2.30
CA GLU A 193 19.57 -26.37 2.54
C GLU A 193 19.89 -27.15 1.27
N ALA A 194 19.31 -26.78 0.12
CA ALA A 194 19.63 -27.36 -1.17
C ALA A 194 21.09 -27.08 -1.55
N LEU A 195 21.53 -25.82 -1.46
CA LEU A 195 22.92 -25.41 -1.69
C LEU A 195 23.90 -26.14 -0.77
N ARG A 196 23.58 -26.27 0.53
CA ARG A 196 24.41 -27.03 1.48
C ARG A 196 24.55 -28.50 1.07
N ARG A 197 23.45 -29.13 0.62
CA ARG A 197 23.46 -30.52 0.14
C ARG A 197 24.29 -30.68 -1.13
N GLU A 198 24.23 -29.72 -2.03
CA GLU A 198 25.01 -29.69 -3.28
C GLU A 198 26.53 -29.51 -3.03
N VAL A 199 26.91 -28.64 -2.09
CA VAL A 199 28.31 -28.33 -1.80
C VAL A 199 28.97 -29.38 -0.89
N ALA A 200 28.22 -30.09 -0.06
CA ALA A 200 28.78 -31.06 0.89
C ALA A 200 29.68 -32.16 0.26
N PRO A 201 29.35 -32.77 -0.90
CA PRO A 201 30.25 -33.67 -1.60
C PRO A 201 31.58 -33.03 -2.03
N HIS A 202 31.56 -31.79 -2.51
CA HIS A 202 32.76 -31.06 -2.93
C HIS A 202 33.69 -30.81 -1.74
N VAL A 203 33.15 -30.39 -0.60
CA VAL A 203 33.93 -30.20 0.63
C VAL A 203 34.56 -31.52 1.09
N ARG A 204 33.81 -32.62 1.07
CA ARG A 204 34.33 -33.96 1.43
C ARG A 204 35.43 -34.43 0.48
N PHE A 205 35.30 -34.14 -0.81
CA PHE A 205 36.32 -34.45 -1.81
C PHE A 205 37.61 -33.67 -1.57
N LEU A 206 37.52 -32.36 -1.37
CA LEU A 206 38.67 -31.50 -1.07
C LEU A 206 39.36 -31.91 0.23
N ALA A 207 38.60 -32.27 1.27
CA ALA A 207 39.16 -32.77 2.52
C ALA A 207 40.02 -34.02 2.31
N LYS A 208 39.57 -34.98 1.49
CA LYS A 208 40.37 -36.16 1.13
C LYS A 208 41.61 -35.82 0.32
N GLN A 209 41.57 -34.80 -0.53
CA GLN A 209 42.75 -34.35 -1.27
C GLN A 209 43.81 -33.77 -0.33
N VAL A 210 43.39 -32.94 0.64
CA VAL A 210 44.28 -32.38 1.67
C VAL A 210 44.92 -33.50 2.50
N GLU A 211 44.15 -34.51 2.92
CA GLU A 211 44.67 -35.66 3.66
C GLU A 211 45.77 -36.41 2.89
N LYS A 212 45.57 -36.63 1.58
CA LYS A 212 46.59 -37.26 0.71
C LYS A 212 47.86 -36.43 0.62
N ILE A 213 47.75 -35.11 0.48
CA ILE A 213 48.90 -34.21 0.41
C ILE A 213 49.68 -34.25 1.72
N ASN A 214 48.99 -34.14 2.86
CA ASN A 214 49.63 -34.20 4.18
C ASN A 214 50.38 -35.53 4.38
N ARG A 215 49.77 -36.65 3.99
CA ARG A 215 50.40 -37.97 4.10
C ARG A 215 51.60 -38.14 3.17
N ALA A 216 51.56 -37.56 1.98
CA ALA A 216 52.70 -37.55 1.07
C ALA A 216 53.87 -36.74 1.65
N ASP A 217 53.60 -35.61 2.30
CA ASP A 217 54.61 -34.79 2.98
C ASP A 217 55.25 -35.52 4.17
N GLU A 218 54.47 -36.25 4.97
CA GLU A 218 54.99 -37.11 6.05
C GLU A 218 55.90 -38.20 5.50
N LEU A 219 55.43 -38.96 4.50
CA LEU A 219 56.23 -40.01 3.86
C LEU A 219 57.52 -39.46 3.26
N ARG A 220 57.48 -38.25 2.70
CA ARG A 220 58.66 -37.57 2.16
C ARG A 220 59.68 -37.23 3.25
N LYS A 221 59.21 -36.75 4.40
CA LYS A 221 60.08 -36.49 5.58
C LYS A 221 60.70 -37.78 6.10
N ASP A 222 59.92 -38.85 6.20
CA ASP A 222 60.41 -40.15 6.66
C ASP A 222 61.43 -40.76 5.70
N LEU A 223 61.18 -40.66 4.39
CA LEU A 223 62.12 -41.09 3.36
C LEU A 223 63.45 -40.34 3.46
N ILE A 224 63.42 -39.02 3.63
CA ILE A 224 64.62 -38.19 3.82
C ILE A 224 65.37 -38.59 5.10
N ARG A 225 64.65 -38.94 6.17
CA ARG A 225 65.27 -39.40 7.42
C ARG A 225 65.94 -40.76 7.22
N ALA A 226 65.23 -41.72 6.64
CA ALA A 226 65.74 -43.07 6.40
C ALA A 226 66.93 -43.08 5.43
N SER A 227 66.90 -42.25 4.38
CA SER A 227 68.02 -42.15 3.44
C SER A 227 69.28 -41.59 4.09
N LYS A 228 69.15 -40.61 5.00
CA LYS A 228 70.29 -40.12 5.80
C LYS A 228 70.88 -41.20 6.71
N THR A 229 70.06 -42.07 7.28
CA THR A 229 70.55 -43.18 8.13
C THR A 229 71.24 -44.27 7.31
N TYR A 230 70.80 -44.53 6.08
CA TYR A 230 71.33 -45.61 5.24
C TYR A 230 72.59 -45.20 4.45
N LEU A 231 72.75 -43.90 4.17
CA LEU A 231 73.88 -43.34 3.42
C LEU A 231 74.95 -42.68 4.31
N ALA A 232 74.83 -42.79 5.63
CA ALA A 232 75.84 -42.39 6.63
C ALA A 232 76.61 -43.63 7.12
#